data_AF-A0AAU5DF57-F1
#
_entry.id   AF-A0AAU5DF57-F1
#
_cell.length_a   1.000
_cell.length_b   1.000
_cell.length_c   1.000
_cell.angle_alpha   90.00
_cell.angle_beta   90.00
_cell.angle_gamma   90.00
#
_symmetry.space_group_name_H-M   'P 1'
#
loop_
_entity.id
_entity.type
_entity.pdbx_description
1 polymer ?
#
loop_
_entity_poly.entity_id
_entity_poly.type
_entity_poly.pdbx_seq_one_letter_code
_entity_poly.pdbx_strand_id
1 'polypeptide(L)'
;MDGAHVHGYADVSLLLPNAPDPTRFDVTAFSPSEAGASGALVTTAADIARFYRALLQGRLLPPDLLRRMLTDTVPTHGIAPPAVAYGLGVYVYATGCGRAYGHGGSALGYLTFALNSRDGRNQLVAHTNWNSFADTGIDQDFWTAFQRGYCGKPG
;
A
#
# COMPACT_ATOMS: atom_id res chain seq x y z
N MET A 1 13.63 -1.82 17.20
CA MET A 1 14.32 -1.85 15.89
C MET A 1 15.55 -0.99 16.04
N ASP A 2 16.73 -1.51 15.74
CA ASP A 2 17.98 -0.77 15.89
C ASP A 2 18.42 -0.20 14.53
N GLY A 3 18.96 1.02 14.52
CA GLY A 3 19.42 1.71 13.30
C GLY A 3 18.46 2.81 12.80
N ALA A 4 18.82 3.47 11.70
CA ALA A 4 18.01 4.55 11.12
C ALA A 4 16.73 4.00 10.48
N HIS A 5 15.57 4.40 10.99
CA HIS A 5 14.26 4.04 10.47
C HIS A 5 13.29 5.22 10.64
N VAL A 6 12.20 5.19 9.88
CA VAL A 6 11.12 6.16 10.01
C VAL A 6 10.37 5.88 11.32
N HIS A 7 10.10 6.93 12.09
CA HIS A 7 9.22 6.85 13.25
C HIS A 7 7.75 6.86 12.79
N GLY A 8 6.92 6.01 13.38
CA GLY A 8 5.50 5.87 13.08
C GLY A 8 4.64 6.46 14.18
N TYR A 9 3.56 7.13 13.81
CA TYR A 9 2.64 7.79 14.73
C TYR A 9 1.21 7.34 14.46
N ALA A 10 0.40 7.12 15.49
CA ALA A 10 -0.99 6.72 15.30
C ALA A 10 -1.96 7.56 16.13
N ASP A 11 -3.18 7.74 15.62
CA ASP A 11 -4.30 8.17 16.45
C ASP A 11 -4.83 6.97 17.24
N VAL A 12 -4.52 6.97 18.52
CA VAL A 12 -4.92 5.97 19.51
C VAL A 12 -6.00 6.50 20.45
N SER A 13 -6.62 7.66 20.17
CA SER A 13 -7.56 8.32 21.09
C SER A 13 -8.73 7.45 21.53
N LEU A 14 -9.14 6.49 20.69
CA LEU A 14 -10.19 5.53 21.02
C LEU A 14 -9.74 4.40 21.96
N LEU A 15 -8.46 4.03 21.94
CA LEU A 15 -7.89 3.00 22.81
C LEU A 15 -7.31 3.57 24.11
N LEU A 16 -6.60 4.70 23.98
CA LEU A 16 -5.81 5.34 25.02
C LEU A 16 -6.18 6.84 25.11
N PRO A 17 -7.42 7.18 25.50
CA PRO A 17 -7.89 8.57 25.51
C PRO A 17 -7.10 9.50 26.44
N ASN A 18 -6.39 8.93 27.42
CA ASN A 18 -5.58 9.68 28.39
C ASN A 18 -4.07 9.63 28.07
N ALA A 19 -3.65 9.05 26.95
CA ALA A 19 -2.25 9.05 26.56
C ALA A 19 -1.78 10.50 26.24
N PRO A 20 -0.50 10.82 26.48
CA PRO A 20 0.08 12.05 25.96
C PRO A 20 0.03 12.07 24.43
N ASP A 21 -0.51 13.15 23.85
CA ASP A 21 -0.77 13.32 22.41
C ASP A 21 -1.40 12.07 21.75
N PRO A 22 -2.65 11.72 22.11
CA PRO A 22 -3.28 10.49 21.67
C PRO A 22 -3.56 10.48 20.16
N THR A 23 -3.50 11.62 19.48
CA THR A 23 -3.68 11.72 18.03
C THR A 23 -2.40 11.45 17.22
N ARG A 24 -1.24 11.48 17.88
CA ARG A 24 0.09 11.26 17.28
C ARG A 24 0.98 10.47 18.21
N PHE A 25 0.42 9.41 18.78
CA PHE A 25 1.15 8.56 19.71
C PHE A 25 2.25 7.81 18.98
N ASP A 26 3.48 7.83 19.51
CA ASP A 26 4.62 7.14 18.89
C ASP A 26 4.47 5.62 19.06
N VAL A 27 4.39 4.93 17.92
CA VAL A 27 4.21 3.48 17.81
C VAL A 27 5.41 2.81 17.14
N THR A 28 6.53 3.51 17.01
CA THR A 28 7.74 3.06 16.30
C THR A 28 8.29 1.74 16.83
N ALA A 29 8.16 1.50 18.14
CA ALA A 29 8.62 0.27 18.79
C ALA A 29 7.70 -0.94 18.56
N PHE A 30 6.53 -0.75 17.96
CA PHE A 30 5.60 -1.84 17.70
C PHE A 30 6.19 -2.80 16.66
N SER A 31 6.33 -4.07 17.04
CA SER A 31 6.92 -5.08 16.16
C SER A 31 5.93 -5.51 15.10
N PRO A 32 6.30 -5.50 13.80
CA PRO A 32 5.43 -5.97 12.74
C PRO A 32 5.35 -7.51 12.69
N SER A 33 6.08 -8.22 13.55
CA SER A 33 6.18 -9.69 13.56
C SER A 33 4.84 -10.41 13.71
N GLU A 34 3.86 -9.80 14.39
CA GLU A 34 2.52 -10.38 14.54
C GLU A 34 1.80 -10.55 13.19
N ALA A 35 2.07 -9.69 12.21
CA ALA A 35 1.49 -9.80 10.87
C ALA A 35 2.11 -10.95 10.06
N GLY A 36 3.30 -11.44 10.42
CA GLY A 36 4.02 -12.48 9.69
C GLY A 36 4.05 -12.24 8.17
N ALA A 37 3.73 -13.28 7.39
CA ALA A 37 3.73 -13.20 5.93
C ALA A 37 2.69 -12.21 5.34
N SER A 38 1.69 -11.78 6.12
CA SER A 38 0.64 -10.86 5.63
C SER A 38 1.08 -9.40 5.57
N GLY A 39 2.08 -8.99 6.36
CA GLY A 39 2.41 -7.58 6.50
C GLY A 39 3.68 -7.24 7.28
N ALA A 40 4.52 -8.21 7.65
CA ALA A 40 5.70 -7.94 8.47
C ALA A 40 6.91 -7.36 7.72
N LEU A 41 6.79 -7.13 6.40
CA LEU A 41 7.91 -6.68 5.57
C LEU A 41 8.27 -5.22 5.89
N VAL A 42 9.51 -5.00 6.33
CA VAL A 42 10.12 -3.67 6.44
C VAL A 42 10.96 -3.41 5.19
N THR A 43 10.68 -2.34 4.47
CA THR A 43 11.32 -2.05 3.18
C THR A 43 11.24 -0.55 2.83
N THR A 44 11.79 -0.17 1.68
CA THR A 44 11.75 1.20 1.16
C THR A 44 10.78 1.32 -0.02
N ALA A 45 10.30 2.55 -0.29
CA ALA A 45 9.48 2.81 -1.48
C ALA A 45 10.20 2.43 -2.80
N ALA A 46 11.52 2.63 -2.85
CA ALA A 46 12.34 2.26 -4.00
C ALA A 46 12.40 0.75 -4.20
N ASP A 47 12.47 -0.03 -3.13
CA ASP A 47 12.51 -1.49 -3.19
C ASP A 47 11.15 -2.07 -3.58
N ILE A 48 10.04 -1.49 -3.08
CA ILE A 48 8.69 -1.82 -3.52
C ILE A 48 8.54 -1.58 -5.04
N ALA A 49 9.01 -0.43 -5.53
CA ALA A 49 8.99 -0.14 -6.97
C ALA A 49 9.83 -1.17 -7.75
N ARG A 50 11.02 -1.52 -7.26
CA ARG A 50 11.86 -2.55 -7.88
C ARG A 50 11.18 -3.91 -7.94
N PHE A 51 10.54 -4.33 -6.85
CA PHE A 51 9.79 -5.58 -6.76
C PHE A 51 8.67 -5.62 -7.81
N TYR A 52 7.79 -4.62 -7.82
CA TYR A 52 6.69 -4.59 -8.78
C TYR A 52 7.15 -4.53 -10.22
N ARG A 53 8.24 -3.81 -10.51
CA ARG A 53 8.83 -3.77 -11.86
C ARG A 53 9.30 -5.16 -12.28
N ALA A 54 10.05 -5.85 -11.43
CA ALA A 54 10.53 -7.20 -11.71
C ALA A 54 9.36 -8.20 -11.86
N LEU A 55 8.35 -8.11 -11.00
CA LEU A 55 7.14 -8.94 -11.04
C LEU A 55 6.39 -8.76 -12.36
N LEU A 56 6.03 -7.53 -12.69
CA LEU A 56 5.17 -7.20 -13.85
C LEU A 56 5.90 -7.40 -15.19
N GLN A 57 7.23 -7.35 -15.19
CA GLN A 57 8.05 -7.71 -16.35
C GLN A 57 8.32 -9.22 -16.46
N GLY A 58 7.69 -10.06 -15.62
CA GLY A 58 7.82 -11.52 -15.69
C GLY A 58 9.18 -12.06 -15.27
N ARG A 59 9.97 -11.30 -14.50
CA ARG A 59 11.30 -11.73 -14.03
C ARG A 59 11.24 -12.61 -12.79
N LEU A 60 10.11 -12.64 -12.09
CA LEU A 60 9.94 -13.37 -10.84
C LEU A 60 9.04 -14.60 -10.98
N LEU A 61 8.21 -14.66 -12.02
CA LEU A 61 7.23 -15.73 -12.23
C LEU A 61 7.20 -16.13 -13.71
N PRO A 62 7.01 -17.43 -14.01
CA PRO A 62 6.62 -17.90 -15.33
C PRO A 62 5.41 -17.12 -15.89
N PRO A 63 5.32 -16.92 -17.22
CA PRO A 63 4.26 -16.11 -17.84
C PRO A 63 2.83 -16.55 -17.48
N ASP A 64 2.58 -17.85 -17.35
CA ASP A 64 1.28 -18.40 -16.99
C ASP A 64 0.89 -18.08 -15.54
N LEU A 65 1.85 -18.17 -14.61
CA LEU A 65 1.64 -17.82 -13.20
C LEU A 65 1.42 -16.32 -13.01
N LEU A 66 2.22 -15.47 -13.68
CA LEU A 66 2.01 -14.03 -13.66
C LEU A 66 0.64 -13.65 -14.25
N ARG A 67 0.23 -14.29 -15.36
CA ARG A 67 -1.09 -14.07 -15.93
C ARG A 67 -2.17 -14.38 -14.90
N ARG A 68 -2.15 -15.57 -14.30
CA ARG A 68 -3.12 -16.00 -13.28
C ARG A 68 -3.16 -15.06 -12.08
N MET A 69 -1.99 -14.67 -11.55
CA MET A 69 -1.88 -13.72 -10.43
C MET A 69 -2.66 -12.42 -10.67
N LEU A 70 -2.70 -11.95 -11.92
CA LEU A 70 -3.29 -10.67 -12.29
C LEU A 70 -4.69 -10.78 -12.96
N THR A 71 -5.14 -11.96 -13.36
CA THR A 71 -6.40 -12.16 -14.10
C THR A 71 -7.40 -13.06 -13.39
N ASP A 72 -6.94 -13.97 -12.53
CA ASP A 72 -7.80 -14.84 -11.75
C ASP A 72 -8.32 -14.02 -10.55
N THR A 73 -9.19 -13.05 -10.84
CA THR A 73 -9.62 -12.02 -9.88
C THR A 73 -11.07 -12.18 -9.46
N VAL A 74 -11.38 -11.76 -8.24
CA VAL A 74 -12.74 -11.53 -7.77
C VAL A 74 -13.03 -10.03 -7.68
N PRO A 75 -14.29 -9.59 -7.89
CA PRO A 75 -14.67 -8.18 -7.66
C PRO A 75 -14.45 -7.78 -6.21
N THR A 76 -14.04 -6.53 -5.98
CA THR A 76 -13.96 -5.96 -4.64
C THR A 76 -15.23 -5.17 -4.32
N HIS A 77 -15.84 -5.47 -3.17
CA HIS A 77 -17.05 -4.80 -2.68
C HIS A 77 -16.81 -4.34 -1.23
N GLY A 78 -17.34 -3.17 -0.85
CA GLY A 78 -17.27 -2.66 0.53
C GLY A 78 -15.89 -2.17 0.99
N ILE A 79 -14.89 -2.13 0.11
CA ILE A 79 -13.60 -1.48 0.33
C ILE A 79 -13.69 -0.08 -0.30
N ALA A 80 -13.18 0.95 0.38
CA ALA A 80 -13.16 2.31 -0.17
C ALA A 80 -12.58 2.28 -1.60
N PRO A 81 -13.24 2.94 -2.58
CA PRO A 81 -12.76 3.01 -3.96
C PRO A 81 -11.27 3.39 -4.04
N PRO A 82 -10.54 2.91 -5.08
CA PRO A 82 -11.07 2.38 -6.33
C PRO A 82 -10.50 1.01 -6.74
N ALA A 83 -10.19 0.15 -5.77
CA ALA A 83 -9.99 -1.25 -6.09
C ALA A 83 -11.29 -1.78 -6.73
N VAL A 84 -11.17 -2.38 -7.92
CA VAL A 84 -12.30 -2.97 -8.65
C VAL A 84 -12.23 -4.49 -8.72
N ALA A 85 -11.04 -5.06 -8.52
CA ALA A 85 -10.83 -6.49 -8.45
C ALA A 85 -9.59 -6.82 -7.61
N TYR A 86 -9.55 -8.04 -7.09
CA TYR A 86 -8.40 -8.58 -6.36
C TYR A 86 -8.01 -9.94 -6.94
N GLY A 87 -6.76 -10.05 -7.38
CA GLY A 87 -6.17 -11.30 -7.86
C GLY A 87 -5.46 -12.05 -6.73
N LEU A 88 -4.38 -12.74 -7.07
CA LEU A 88 -3.58 -13.48 -6.09
C LEU A 88 -2.57 -12.53 -5.44
N GLY A 89 -3.00 -11.77 -4.42
CA GLY A 89 -2.13 -10.83 -3.70
C GLY A 89 -1.90 -9.49 -4.41
N VAL A 90 -2.72 -9.15 -5.41
CA VAL A 90 -2.60 -7.91 -6.19
C VAL A 90 -4.00 -7.32 -6.43
N TYR A 91 -4.19 -6.08 -6.01
CA TYR A 91 -5.34 -5.28 -6.39
C TYR A 91 -5.22 -4.78 -7.82
N VAL A 92 -6.36 -4.72 -8.49
CA VAL A 92 -6.57 -3.94 -9.71
C VAL A 92 -7.34 -2.69 -9.32
N TYR A 93 -6.73 -1.54 -9.56
CA TYR A 93 -7.33 -0.23 -9.35
C TYR A 93 -7.84 0.34 -10.66
N ALA A 94 -9.06 0.88 -10.64
CA ALA A 94 -9.54 1.76 -11.71
C ALA A 94 -9.02 3.17 -11.45
N THR A 95 -8.17 3.68 -12.34
CA THR A 95 -7.64 5.04 -12.27
C THR A 95 -8.13 5.86 -13.47
N GLY A 96 -8.01 7.18 -13.38
CA GLY A 96 -8.38 8.12 -14.45
C GLY A 96 -7.56 7.95 -15.74
N CYS A 97 -6.47 7.20 -15.70
CA CYS A 97 -5.62 6.89 -16.85
C CYS A 97 -5.61 5.39 -17.20
N GLY A 98 -6.57 4.61 -16.68
CA GLY A 98 -6.73 3.18 -16.94
C GLY A 98 -6.47 2.30 -15.72
N ARG A 99 -6.25 1.00 -15.95
CA ARG A 99 -6.01 0.03 -14.87
C ARG A 99 -4.60 0.18 -14.31
N ALA A 100 -4.49 0.16 -12.99
CA ALA A 100 -3.22 0.06 -12.28
C ALA A 100 -3.21 -1.20 -11.41
N TYR A 101 -2.01 -1.71 -11.14
CA TYR A 101 -1.78 -2.94 -10.38
C TYR A 101 -0.91 -2.63 -9.18
N GLY A 102 -1.23 -3.22 -8.04
CA GLY A 102 -0.41 -3.10 -6.84
C GLY A 102 -1.14 -3.52 -5.59
N HIS A 103 -0.76 -2.93 -4.46
CA HIS A 103 -1.38 -3.23 -3.18
C HIS A 103 -1.22 -2.06 -2.22
N GLY A 104 -2.17 -1.91 -1.30
CA GLY A 104 -2.09 -1.03 -0.14
C GLY A 104 -1.60 -1.76 1.11
N GLY A 105 -1.00 -1.07 2.06
CA GLY A 105 -0.56 -1.64 3.33
C GLY A 105 -0.99 -0.72 4.45
N SER A 106 -1.55 -1.30 5.51
CA SER A 106 -1.84 -0.60 6.75
C SER A 106 -1.23 -1.38 7.90
N ALA A 107 -0.28 -0.75 8.57
CA ALA A 107 0.29 -1.18 9.84
C ALA A 107 0.16 -0.02 10.82
N LEU A 108 0.29 -0.30 12.11
CA LEU A 108 0.17 0.74 13.14
C LEU A 108 1.23 1.83 12.93
N GLY A 109 0.79 3.05 12.62
CA GLY A 109 1.65 4.19 12.31
C GLY A 109 2.22 4.23 10.90
N TYR A 110 1.80 3.34 9.99
CA TYR A 110 2.33 3.28 8.62
C TYR A 110 1.25 2.91 7.60
N LEU A 111 1.08 3.76 6.59
CA LEU A 111 0.32 3.42 5.38
C LEU A 111 1.26 3.37 4.20
N THR A 112 1.03 2.45 3.26
CA THR A 112 1.81 2.32 2.03
C THR A 112 0.90 2.02 0.86
N PHE A 113 1.16 2.61 -0.30
CA PHE A 113 0.42 2.34 -1.53
C PHE A 113 1.35 2.24 -2.72
N ALA A 114 1.07 1.30 -3.61
CA ALA A 114 1.77 1.14 -4.88
C ALA A 114 0.79 1.05 -6.05
N LEU A 115 0.99 1.88 -7.07
CA LEU A 115 0.32 1.79 -8.36
C LEU A 115 1.34 1.59 -9.46
N ASN A 116 1.07 0.64 -10.34
CA ASN A 116 1.95 0.26 -11.43
C ASN A 116 1.15 0.03 -12.72
N SER A 117 1.71 0.42 -13.86
CA SER A 117 1.19 0.04 -15.17
C SER A 117 1.38 -1.46 -15.40
N ARG A 118 0.62 -2.06 -16.32
CA ARG A 118 0.70 -3.51 -16.59
C ARG A 118 2.10 -3.99 -16.97
N ASP A 119 2.89 -3.14 -17.62
CA ASP A 119 4.27 -3.39 -18.04
C ASP A 119 5.34 -2.98 -17.01
N GLY A 120 4.91 -2.47 -15.85
CA GLY A 120 5.78 -2.03 -14.77
C GLY A 120 6.64 -0.79 -15.07
N ARG A 121 6.41 -0.07 -16.19
CA ARG A 121 7.20 1.12 -16.55
C ARG A 121 6.81 2.35 -15.74
N ASN A 122 5.50 2.57 -15.60
CA ASN A 122 4.95 3.69 -14.83
C ASN A 122 4.61 3.19 -13.42
N GLN A 123 5.25 3.79 -12.42
CA GLN A 123 5.09 3.39 -11.03
C GLN A 123 4.97 4.62 -10.14
N LEU A 124 4.12 4.54 -9.13
CA LEU A 124 4.10 5.46 -8.00
C LEU A 124 3.95 4.65 -6.72
N VAL A 125 4.86 4.90 -5.77
CA VAL A 125 4.82 4.32 -4.42
C VAL A 125 4.86 5.47 -3.44
N ALA A 126 3.93 5.48 -2.49
CA ALA A 126 3.88 6.44 -1.39
C ALA A 126 3.73 5.71 -0.06
N HIS A 127 4.26 6.31 0.99
CA HIS A 127 4.01 5.89 2.36
C HIS A 127 3.80 7.11 3.24
N THR A 128 2.97 6.95 4.26
CA THR A 128 2.84 7.92 5.37
C THR A 128 3.25 7.21 6.65
N ASN A 129 3.80 7.97 7.58
CA ASN A 129 4.14 7.49 8.91
C ASN A 129 3.06 7.90 9.95
N TRP A 130 1.83 8.01 9.47
CA TRP A 130 0.67 8.29 10.30
C TRP A 130 -0.60 7.62 9.77
N ASN A 131 -1.38 7.01 10.67
CA ASN A 131 -2.75 6.55 10.43
C ASN A 131 -3.58 6.48 11.72
N SER A 132 -4.91 6.43 11.56
CA SER A 132 -5.81 6.18 12.68
C SER A 132 -5.85 4.71 13.02
N PHE A 133 -5.95 4.38 14.31
CA PHE A 133 -6.22 3.01 14.74
C PHE A 133 -7.60 2.53 14.31
N ALA A 134 -8.59 3.44 14.27
CA ALA A 134 -9.98 3.09 13.98
C ALA A 134 -10.41 3.38 12.55
N ASP A 135 -9.72 4.29 11.86
CA ASP A 135 -9.90 4.50 10.43
C ASP A 135 -8.68 3.96 9.69
N THR A 136 -8.83 2.73 9.21
CA THR A 136 -7.84 2.05 8.37
C THR A 136 -7.92 2.51 6.90
N GLY A 137 -8.88 3.38 6.59
CA GLY A 137 -9.13 3.88 5.27
C GLY A 137 -8.09 4.91 4.84
N ILE A 138 -7.80 4.89 3.55
CA ILE A 138 -7.31 6.10 2.90
C ILE A 138 -8.49 7.06 2.82
N ASP A 139 -8.31 8.30 3.29
CA ASP A 139 -9.29 9.32 2.95
C ASP A 139 -9.33 9.56 1.43
N GLN A 140 -10.47 10.05 0.95
CA GLN A 140 -10.70 10.25 -0.47
C GLN A 140 -9.73 11.30 -1.07
N ASP A 141 -9.21 12.20 -0.24
CA ASP A 141 -8.33 13.29 -0.65
C ASP A 141 -6.91 12.79 -0.96
N PHE A 142 -6.33 11.96 -0.09
CA PHE A 142 -5.07 11.27 -0.35
C PHE A 142 -5.21 10.42 -1.60
N TRP A 143 -6.27 9.61 -1.72
CA TRP A 143 -6.42 8.76 -2.89
C TRP A 143 -6.46 9.60 -4.18
N THR A 144 -7.22 10.70 -4.17
CA THR A 144 -7.31 11.61 -5.32
C THR A 144 -5.95 12.23 -5.65
N ALA A 145 -5.19 12.69 -4.65
CA ALA A 145 -3.86 13.25 -4.85
C ALA A 145 -2.87 12.21 -5.39
N PHE A 146 -2.87 11.01 -4.81
CA PHE A 146 -2.01 9.90 -5.21
C PHE A 146 -2.29 9.47 -6.66
N GLN A 147 -3.56 9.33 -7.02
CA GLN A 147 -3.97 9.02 -8.38
C GLN A 147 -3.57 10.11 -9.38
N ARG A 148 -3.72 11.39 -9.02
CA ARG A 148 -3.25 12.52 -9.85
C ARG A 148 -1.74 12.44 -10.08
N GLY A 149 -0.96 12.16 -9.05
CA GLY A 149 0.50 11.98 -9.16
C GLY A 149 0.89 10.79 -10.03
N TYR A 150 0.11 9.71 -10.01
CA TYR A 150 0.35 8.53 -10.84
C TYR A 150 0.03 8.81 -12.32
N CYS A 151 -1.13 9.40 -12.60
CA CYS A 151 -1.57 9.68 -13.98
C CYS A 151 -0.88 10.90 -14.61
N GLY A 152 -0.30 11.80 -13.81
CA GLY A 152 0.39 13.01 -14.29
C GLY A 152 1.81 12.80 -14.82
N LYS A 153 2.35 11.57 -14.80
CA LYS A 153 3.68 11.28 -15.36
C LYS A 153 3.61 11.18 -16.89
N PRO A 154 4.35 11.99 -17.67
CA PRO A 154 4.43 11.81 -19.11
C PRO A 154 5.05 10.44 -19.41
N GLY A 155 4.44 9.71 -20.35
CA GLY A 155 4.84 8.36 -20.77
C GLY A 155 6.09 8.33 -21.64
#